data_AF-A0A9W8AYH0-F1
#
_entry.id   AF-A0A9W8AYH0-F1
#
_cell.length_a   1.000
_cell.length_b   1.000
_cell.length_c   1.000
_cell.angle_alpha   90.00
_cell.angle_beta   90.00
_cell.angle_gamma   90.00
#
_symmetry.space_group_name_H-M   'P 1'
#
loop_
_entity.id
_entity.type
_entity.pdbx_description
1 polymer ?
#
loop_
_entity_poly.entity_id
_entity_poly.type
_entity_poly.pdbx_seq_one_letter_code
_entity_poly.pdbx_strand_id
1 'polypeptide(L)'
;MGAVRTKTIKKASRVLIEKYYPRLTLDFQVNKRICDEVAVISSKRLRNKIAGYTTHLMRRIQRGPVRGISFKLQEEERERKDNYVPDVSALQVSSVDVDAHTKGLIKSLGFGDLAMTVASNQPHGAFDRRRKGGMRPTRGGAQGGAKRTGAPRSGPRPPRTAAPAPKA
;
A
#
# COMPACT_ATOMS: atom_id res chain seq x y z
N MET A 1 28.52 -7.20 0.24
CA MET A 1 27.68 -6.08 -0.25
C MET A 1 28.11 -5.64 -1.66
N GLY A 2 27.68 -6.29 -2.76
CA GLY A 2 28.33 -6.09 -4.08
C GLY A 2 27.47 -5.84 -5.32
N ALA A 3 26.13 -5.80 -5.21
CA ALA A 3 25.24 -5.81 -6.38
C ALA A 3 24.23 -4.64 -6.42
N VAL A 4 24.56 -3.51 -5.79
CA VAL A 4 23.70 -2.32 -5.83
C VAL A 4 23.91 -1.58 -7.14
N ARG A 5 22.82 -1.32 -7.87
CA ARG A 5 22.84 -0.58 -9.14
C ARG A 5 22.89 0.92 -8.86
N THR A 6 23.65 1.67 -9.65
CA THR A 6 23.82 3.12 -9.51
C THR A 6 22.57 3.90 -9.96
N LYS A 7 22.48 5.17 -9.56
CA LYS A 7 21.35 6.06 -9.89
C LYS A 7 21.09 6.18 -11.39
N THR A 8 22.14 6.21 -12.21
CA THR A 8 22.04 6.35 -13.67
C THR A 8 21.32 5.14 -14.29
N ILE A 9 21.68 3.93 -13.86
CA ILE A 9 21.03 2.69 -14.31
C ILE A 9 19.56 2.69 -13.90
N LYS A 10 19.28 3.03 -12.63
CA LYS A 10 17.91 3.05 -12.11
C LYS A 10 17.03 4.09 -12.81
N LYS A 11 17.57 5.29 -13.08
CA LYS A 11 16.86 6.37 -13.77
C LYS A 11 16.59 6.00 -15.22
N ALA A 12 17.60 5.52 -15.95
CA ALA A 12 17.45 5.10 -17.34
C ALA A 12 16.42 3.99 -17.52
N SER A 13 16.43 2.96 -16.66
CA SER A 13 15.44 1.89 -16.74
C SER A 13 14.01 2.36 -16.46
N ARG A 14 13.79 3.31 -15.54
CA ARG A 14 12.44 3.84 -15.28
C ARG A 14 11.89 4.57 -16.51
N VAL A 15 12.70 5.44 -17.11
CA VAL A 15 12.34 6.18 -18.34
C VAL A 15 12.07 5.23 -19.50
N LEU A 16 12.84 4.14 -19.63
CA LEU A 16 12.59 3.10 -20.64
C LEU A 16 11.22 2.44 -20.47
N ILE A 17 10.84 2.15 -19.22
CA ILE A 17 9.56 1.49 -18.91
C ILE A 17 8.39 2.44 -19.12
N GLU A 18 8.50 3.69 -18.68
CA GLU A 18 7.47 4.72 -18.86
C GLU A 18 7.08 4.89 -20.34
N LYS A 19 8.07 4.89 -21.24
CA LYS A 19 7.85 5.16 -22.68
C LYS A 19 7.56 3.91 -23.52
N TYR A 20 8.18 2.77 -23.20
CA TYR A 20 8.19 1.59 -24.08
C TYR A 20 7.66 0.32 -23.42
N TYR A 21 6.79 0.44 -22.39
CA TYR A 21 6.19 -0.71 -21.70
C TYR A 21 5.64 -1.80 -22.65
N PRO A 22 4.88 -1.50 -23.72
CA PRO A 22 4.28 -2.53 -24.57
C PRO A 22 5.30 -3.38 -25.35
N ARG A 23 6.51 -2.84 -25.57
CA ARG A 23 7.57 -3.54 -26.29
C ARG A 23 8.44 -4.39 -25.36
N LEU A 24 8.44 -4.13 -24.05
CA LEU A 24 9.31 -4.79 -23.08
C LEU A 24 8.74 -6.15 -22.67
N THR A 25 9.64 -7.10 -22.43
CA THR A 25 9.30 -8.48 -22.04
C THR A 25 9.90 -8.84 -20.67
N LEU A 26 9.67 -10.06 -20.19
CA LEU A 26 10.30 -10.58 -18.97
C LEU A 26 11.69 -11.16 -19.21
N ASP A 27 12.03 -11.42 -20.48
CA ASP A 27 13.30 -12.02 -20.87
C ASP A 27 14.42 -10.98 -20.98
N PHE A 28 15.62 -11.39 -20.59
CA PHE A 28 16.79 -10.52 -20.59
C PHE A 28 17.38 -10.33 -21.99
N GLN A 29 17.43 -11.36 -22.83
CA GLN A 29 18.06 -11.27 -24.13
C GLN A 29 17.24 -10.39 -25.09
N VAL A 30 15.91 -10.53 -25.04
CA VAL A 30 14.99 -9.70 -25.81
C VAL A 30 15.11 -8.23 -25.38
N ASN A 31 15.02 -7.94 -24.08
CA ASN A 31 15.13 -6.56 -23.58
C ASN A 31 16.50 -5.94 -23.84
N LYS A 32 17.57 -6.74 -23.89
CA LYS A 32 18.91 -6.27 -24.26
C LYS A 32 18.95 -5.77 -25.70
N ARG A 33 18.31 -6.47 -26.64
CA ARG A 33 18.21 -6.04 -28.05
C ARG A 33 17.35 -4.78 -28.18
N ILE A 34 16.22 -4.73 -27.49
CA ILE A 34 15.35 -3.55 -27.48
C ILE A 34 16.07 -2.31 -26.93
N CYS A 35 16.88 -2.48 -25.86
CA CYS A 35 17.66 -1.36 -25.32
C CYS A 35 18.69 -0.81 -26.33
N ASP A 36 19.16 -1.62 -27.27
CA ASP A 36 20.09 -1.19 -28.32
C ASP A 36 19.41 -0.43 -29.45
N GLU A 37 18.17 -0.81 -29.77
CA GLU A 37 17.35 -0.11 -30.76
C GLU A 37 16.83 1.23 -30.23
N VAL A 38 16.42 1.26 -28.95
CA VAL A 38 15.71 2.40 -28.36
C VAL A 38 16.65 3.50 -27.86
N ALA A 39 17.85 3.15 -27.42
CA ALA A 39 18.76 4.10 -26.78
C ALA A 39 20.19 3.98 -27.28
N VAL A 40 20.84 5.13 -27.48
CA VAL A 40 22.27 5.20 -27.77
C VAL A 40 23.04 4.95 -26.48
N ILE A 41 23.47 3.70 -26.27
CA ILE A 41 24.23 3.29 -25.08
C ILE A 41 25.69 3.05 -25.46
N SER A 42 26.59 3.84 -24.87
CA SER A 42 28.02 3.86 -25.22
C SER A 42 28.78 2.57 -24.91
N SER A 43 28.37 1.79 -23.90
CA SER A 43 29.10 0.57 -23.52
C SER A 43 28.19 -0.64 -23.32
N LYS A 44 28.69 -1.79 -23.77
CA LYS A 44 28.08 -3.12 -23.59
C LYS A 44 27.75 -3.42 -22.13
N ARG A 45 28.65 -3.04 -21.19
CA ARG A 45 28.44 -3.27 -19.75
C ARG A 45 27.28 -2.43 -19.20
N LEU A 46 27.14 -1.16 -19.62
CA LEU A 46 26.03 -0.31 -19.18
C LEU A 46 24.69 -0.82 -19.72
N ARG A 47 24.65 -1.17 -21.01
CA ARG A 47 23.48 -1.79 -21.66
C ARG A 47 23.00 -3.02 -20.91
N ASN A 48 23.90 -3.95 -20.60
CA ASN A 48 23.55 -5.17 -19.87
C ASN A 48 23.00 -4.86 -18.47
N LYS A 49 23.55 -3.86 -17.77
CA LYS A 49 23.04 -3.45 -16.46
C LYS A 49 21.67 -2.78 -16.53
N ILE A 50 21.43 -1.97 -17.56
CA ILE A 50 20.14 -1.31 -17.80
C ILE A 50 19.10 -2.38 -18.14
N ALA A 51 19.34 -3.20 -19.16
CA ALA A 51 18.44 -4.30 -19.53
C ALA A 51 18.14 -5.24 -18.36
N GLY A 52 19.15 -5.58 -17.56
CA GLY A 52 18.99 -6.44 -16.39
C GLY A 52 18.24 -5.78 -15.22
N TYR A 53 18.28 -4.46 -15.09
CA TYR A 53 17.47 -3.75 -14.10
C TYR A 53 16.04 -3.53 -14.60
N THR A 54 15.86 -3.31 -15.91
CA THR A 54 14.55 -3.21 -16.56
C THR A 54 13.77 -4.52 -16.43
N THR A 55 14.39 -5.69 -16.69
CA THR A 55 13.75 -7.00 -16.47
C THR A 55 13.38 -7.23 -15.00
N HIS A 56 14.23 -6.79 -14.08
CA HIS A 56 13.93 -6.88 -12.65
C HIS A 56 12.71 -6.04 -12.26
N LEU A 57 12.55 -4.86 -12.85
CA LEU A 57 11.37 -4.02 -12.64
C LEU A 57 10.11 -4.64 -13.27
N MET A 58 10.20 -5.24 -14.46
CA MET A 58 9.08 -5.93 -15.10
C MET A 58 8.50 -7.05 -14.22
N ARG A 59 9.36 -7.88 -13.63
CA ARG A 59 8.93 -8.92 -12.67
C ARG A 59 8.30 -8.36 -11.41
N ARG A 60 8.64 -7.13 -11.02
CA ARG A 60 8.02 -6.46 -9.86
C ARG A 60 6.66 -5.87 -10.23
N ILE A 61 6.53 -5.32 -11.43
CA ILE A 61 5.26 -4.78 -11.95
C ILE A 61 4.18 -5.87 -11.99
N GLN A 62 4.53 -7.10 -12.41
CA GLN A 62 3.59 -8.22 -12.38
C GLN A 62 3.04 -8.56 -10.99
N ARG A 63 3.84 -8.32 -9.93
CA ARG A 63 3.43 -8.59 -8.55
C ARG A 63 2.64 -7.44 -7.93
N GLY A 64 2.70 -6.26 -8.52
CA GLY A 64 2.02 -5.07 -8.02
C GLY A 64 2.65 -3.76 -8.48
N PRO A 65 2.03 -2.63 -8.09
CA PRO A 65 2.48 -1.31 -8.51
C PRO A 65 3.86 -0.99 -7.95
N VAL A 66 4.76 -0.54 -8.81
CA VAL A 66 6.13 -0.15 -8.44
C VAL A 66 6.21 1.36 -8.26
N ARG A 67 6.68 1.81 -7.09
CA ARG A 67 6.83 3.25 -6.79
C ARG A 67 7.77 3.94 -7.79
N GLY A 68 7.30 5.07 -8.33
CA GLY A 68 8.10 5.96 -9.19
C GLY A 68 8.29 5.42 -10.61
N ILE A 69 7.33 4.62 -11.09
CA ILE A 69 7.15 4.24 -12.49
C ILE A 69 5.66 4.42 -12.74
N SER A 70 5.30 5.25 -13.71
CA SER A 70 3.96 5.27 -14.29
C SER A 70 4.05 4.74 -15.72
N PHE A 71 3.06 3.98 -16.14
CA PHE A 71 2.87 3.67 -17.55
C PHE A 71 1.40 3.81 -17.86
N LYS A 72 1.08 4.20 -19.10
CA LYS A 72 -0.28 4.59 -19.51
C LYS A 72 -1.36 3.58 -19.10
N LEU A 73 -1.07 2.29 -19.23
CA LEU A 73 -2.00 1.24 -18.84
C LEU A 73 -2.32 1.24 -17.32
N GLN A 74 -1.41 1.67 -16.44
CA GLN A 74 -1.72 1.89 -15.02
C GLN A 74 -2.60 3.11 -14.77
N GLU A 75 -2.44 4.15 -15.59
CA GLU A 75 -3.22 5.39 -15.47
C GLU A 75 -4.66 5.11 -15.87
N GLU A 76 -4.88 4.39 -16.98
CA GLU A 76 -6.22 3.98 -17.42
C GLU A 76 -6.93 3.04 -16.42
N GLU A 77 -6.22 2.06 -15.83
CA GLU A 77 -6.80 1.20 -14.79
C GLU A 77 -7.13 1.96 -13.50
N ARG A 78 -6.29 2.93 -13.12
CA ARG A 78 -6.57 3.79 -11.96
C ARG A 78 -7.79 4.66 -12.21
N GLU A 79 -7.91 5.27 -13.38
CA GLU A 79 -9.05 6.10 -13.72
C GLU A 79 -10.37 5.32 -13.66
N ARG A 80 -10.41 4.07 -14.13
CA ARG A 80 -11.62 3.24 -13.99
C ARG A 80 -11.96 2.92 -12.55
N LYS A 81 -10.95 2.68 -11.71
CA LYS A 81 -11.15 2.33 -10.30
C LYS A 81 -11.55 3.55 -9.46
N ASP A 82 -10.95 4.70 -9.72
CA ASP A 82 -11.23 5.94 -9.00
C ASP A 82 -12.60 6.51 -9.42
N ASN A 83 -13.00 6.32 -10.68
CA ASN A 83 -14.33 6.71 -11.18
C ASN A 83 -15.42 5.67 -10.88
N TYR A 84 -15.15 4.65 -10.07
CA TYR A 84 -16.14 3.63 -9.72
C TYR A 84 -17.22 4.23 -8.81
N VAL A 85 -18.40 4.47 -9.38
CA VAL A 85 -19.61 4.84 -8.64
C VAL A 85 -20.46 3.57 -8.48
N PRO A 86 -20.76 3.12 -7.25
CA PRO A 86 -21.62 1.97 -7.04
C PRO A 86 -23.07 2.28 -7.43
N ASP A 87 -23.82 1.27 -7.89
CA ASP A 87 -25.23 1.40 -8.29
C ASP A 87 -26.12 1.88 -7.13
N VAL A 88 -25.81 1.45 -5.91
CA VAL A 88 -26.49 1.89 -4.68
C VAL A 88 -25.54 2.81 -3.92
N SER A 89 -25.98 4.04 -3.70
CA SER A 89 -25.22 4.99 -2.89
C SER A 89 -25.20 4.52 -1.44
N ALA A 90 -24.02 4.52 -0.81
CA ALA A 90 -23.89 4.24 0.63
C ALA A 90 -24.67 5.24 1.51
N LEU A 91 -25.03 6.40 0.95
CA LEU A 91 -25.81 7.45 1.60
C LEU A 91 -27.33 7.21 1.50
N GLN A 92 -27.79 6.30 0.65
CA GLN A 92 -29.21 6.00 0.50
C GLN A 92 -29.65 5.11 1.67
N VAL A 93 -29.92 5.75 2.81
CA VAL A 93 -30.46 5.10 4.01
C VAL A 93 -31.86 5.64 4.26
N SER A 94 -32.80 4.76 4.60
CA SER A 94 -34.22 5.08 4.82
C SER A 94 -34.45 5.98 6.05
N SER A 95 -33.58 5.89 7.05
CA SER A 95 -33.60 6.71 8.27
C SER A 95 -32.18 6.96 8.74
N VAL A 96 -31.86 8.21 9.07
CA VAL A 96 -30.54 8.59 9.59
C VAL A 96 -30.58 8.64 11.12
N ASP A 97 -29.62 7.97 11.75
CA ASP A 97 -29.43 8.02 13.21
C ASP A 97 -28.71 9.30 13.61
N VAL A 98 -29.38 10.14 14.41
CA VAL A 98 -28.89 11.48 14.75
C VAL A 98 -28.97 11.73 16.26
N ASP A 99 -27.98 12.41 16.81
CA ASP A 99 -27.95 12.86 18.20
C ASP A 99 -29.02 13.93 18.48
N ALA A 100 -29.44 14.05 19.75
CA ALA A 100 -30.47 15.00 20.17
C ALA A 100 -30.10 16.46 19.86
N HIS A 101 -28.84 16.85 20.02
CA HIS A 101 -28.39 18.21 19.72
C HIS A 101 -28.42 18.52 18.22
N THR A 102 -27.97 17.56 17.40
CA THR A 102 -27.95 17.69 15.94
C THR A 102 -29.37 17.73 15.37
N LYS A 103 -30.34 17.01 15.96
CA LYS A 103 -31.76 17.11 15.61
C LYS A 103 -32.34 18.50 15.90
N GLY A 104 -31.95 19.12 17.02
CA GLY A 104 -32.35 20.49 17.37
C GLY A 104 -31.85 21.52 16.37
N LEU A 105 -30.59 21.38 15.94
CA LEU A 105 -29.98 22.20 14.89
C LEU A 105 -30.73 22.05 13.56
N ILE A 106 -31.00 20.81 13.13
CA ILE A 106 -31.67 20.54 11.85
C ILE A 106 -33.09 21.13 11.84
N LYS A 107 -33.77 21.12 12.99
CA LYS A 107 -35.07 21.77 13.17
C LYS A 107 -34.99 23.30 13.08
N SER A 108 -33.96 23.94 13.62
CA SER A 108 -33.79 25.40 13.53
C SER A 108 -33.39 25.88 12.13
N LEU A 109 -32.71 25.03 11.35
CA LEU A 109 -32.41 25.28 9.93
C LEU A 109 -33.61 25.05 9.01
N GLY A 110 -34.77 24.62 9.53
CA GLY A 110 -36.01 24.44 8.75
C GLY A 110 -36.15 23.09 8.06
N PHE A 111 -35.28 22.11 8.34
CA PHE A 111 -35.33 20.76 7.73
C PHE A 111 -36.02 19.73 8.64
N GLY A 112 -37.17 20.10 9.22
CA GLY A 112 -37.87 19.30 10.23
C GLY A 112 -38.53 18.01 9.73
N ASP A 113 -38.82 17.91 8.43
CA ASP A 113 -39.56 16.79 7.81
C ASP A 113 -38.68 15.63 7.32
N LEU A 114 -37.39 15.62 7.69
CA LEU A 114 -36.49 14.51 7.36
C LEU A 114 -36.76 13.29 8.27
N ALA A 115 -36.75 12.09 7.69
CA ALA A 115 -36.88 10.83 8.44
C ALA A 115 -35.62 10.57 9.28
N MET A 116 -35.68 10.93 10.56
CA MET A 116 -34.54 10.86 11.50
C MET A 116 -34.89 10.03 12.75
N THR A 117 -34.02 9.07 13.08
CA THR A 117 -34.12 8.28 14.31
C THR A 117 -33.14 8.85 15.35
N VAL A 118 -33.58 9.05 16.60
CA VAL A 118 -32.70 9.53 17.67
C VAL A 118 -31.99 8.34 18.28
N ALA A 119 -30.68 8.21 18.03
CA ALA A 119 -29.88 7.16 18.65
C ALA A 119 -29.42 7.60 20.04
N SER A 120 -29.58 6.72 21.05
CA SER A 120 -28.99 6.94 22.37
C SER A 120 -27.48 6.77 22.27
N ASN A 121 -26.75 7.87 22.51
CA ASN A 121 -25.30 7.94 22.39
C ASN A 121 -24.62 6.90 23.30
N GLN A 122 -24.22 5.75 22.74
CA GLN A 122 -23.30 4.84 23.43
C GLN A 122 -21.91 5.50 23.36
N PRO A 123 -21.24 5.77 24.50
CA PRO A 123 -19.92 6.36 24.48
C PRO A 123 -19.00 5.44 23.67
N HIS A 124 -18.56 5.90 22.50
CA HIS A 124 -17.59 5.18 21.68
C HIS A 124 -16.40 4.84 22.59
N GLY A 125 -16.18 3.53 22.79
CA GLY A 125 -15.23 3.02 23.77
C GLY A 125 -13.90 3.75 23.70
N ALA A 126 -13.41 4.15 24.88
CA ALA A 126 -12.17 4.89 25.06
C ALA A 126 -11.09 4.36 24.12
N PHE A 127 -10.69 5.19 23.16
CA PHE A 127 -9.56 4.93 22.28
C PHE A 127 -8.33 4.76 23.18
N ASP A 128 -7.90 3.52 23.39
CA ASP A 128 -6.83 3.17 24.31
C ASP A 128 -5.52 3.79 23.81
N ARG A 129 -5.21 4.98 24.31
CA ARG A 129 -3.96 5.71 24.06
C ARG A 129 -2.75 5.08 24.77
N ARG A 130 -2.87 3.89 25.39
CA ARG A 130 -1.71 3.15 25.89
C ARG A 130 -1.19 2.16 24.87
N ARG A 131 -0.40 2.63 23.90
CA ARG A 131 0.81 1.94 23.38
C ARG A 131 1.47 2.69 22.22
N LYS A 132 2.10 3.84 22.50
CA LYS A 132 3.39 4.22 21.86
C LYS A 132 4.07 5.46 22.47
N GLY A 133 4.11 5.57 23.79
CA GLY A 133 5.03 6.49 24.46
C GLY A 133 6.41 5.86 24.59
N GLY A 134 7.14 5.71 23.49
CA GLY A 134 8.55 5.34 23.52
C GLY A 134 9.37 6.50 24.07
N MET A 135 9.59 6.51 25.38
CA MET A 135 10.49 7.43 26.06
C MET A 135 11.88 7.38 25.40
N ARG A 136 12.33 8.53 24.90
CA ARG A 136 13.68 8.76 24.36
C ARG A 136 14.68 8.53 25.51
N PRO A 137 15.70 7.66 25.39
CA PRO A 137 16.62 7.44 26.51
C PRO A 137 17.55 8.65 26.63
N THR A 138 17.46 9.34 27.76
CA THR A 138 18.47 10.29 28.23
C THR A 138 19.73 9.53 28.60
N ARG A 139 20.84 10.02 28.05
CA ARG A 139 22.19 9.46 28.19
C ARG A 139 22.71 9.79 29.59
N GLY A 140 22.96 8.78 30.44
CA GLY A 140 23.65 9.01 31.71
C GLY A 140 23.63 7.84 32.70
N GLY A 141 24.82 7.24 32.92
CA GLY A 141 25.30 6.94 34.28
C GLY A 141 24.87 5.64 34.98
N ALA A 142 25.86 4.74 35.11
CA ALA A 142 26.20 3.95 36.30
C ALA A 142 25.41 2.67 36.70
N GLN A 143 26.15 1.55 36.59
CA GLN A 143 26.40 0.50 37.60
C GLN A 143 25.25 -0.29 38.25
N GLY A 144 25.44 -1.62 38.32
CA GLY A 144 24.82 -2.49 39.32
C GLY A 144 24.15 -3.73 38.74
N GLY A 145 24.81 -4.89 38.87
CA GLY A 145 24.34 -6.16 38.32
C GLY A 145 23.25 -6.87 39.12
N ALA A 146 22.62 -7.87 38.50
CA ALA A 146 22.15 -9.11 39.11
C ALA A 146 21.63 -10.05 38.03
N LYS A 147 22.13 -11.30 38.06
CA LYS A 147 21.70 -12.41 37.21
C LYS A 147 20.22 -12.72 37.42
N ARG A 148 19.45 -12.87 36.33
CA ARG A 148 18.18 -13.62 36.34
C ARG A 148 18.16 -14.59 35.16
N THR A 149 18.39 -15.84 35.50
CA THR A 149 18.10 -17.04 34.69
C THR A 149 16.58 -17.20 34.56
N GLY A 150 16.08 -17.31 33.33
CA GLY A 150 14.66 -17.60 33.05
C GLY A 150 14.52 -18.34 31.72
N ALA A 151 13.98 -19.56 31.81
CA ALA A 151 13.91 -20.59 30.77
C ALA A 151 13.18 -20.18 29.46
N PRO A 152 13.50 -20.82 28.32
CA PRO A 152 12.77 -20.61 27.06
C PRO A 152 11.44 -21.37 27.06
N ARG A 153 10.31 -20.65 26.93
CA ARG A 153 9.01 -21.25 26.62
C ARG A 153 8.97 -21.62 25.13
N SER A 154 9.36 -22.85 24.81
CA SER A 154 8.98 -23.55 23.58
C SER A 154 7.61 -24.20 23.77
N GLY A 155 6.65 -23.81 22.95
CA GLY A 155 5.37 -24.50 22.80
C GLY A 155 4.88 -24.32 21.37
N PRO A 156 4.48 -25.39 20.65
CA PRO A 156 4.03 -25.28 19.28
C PRO A 156 2.69 -24.56 19.20
N ARG A 157 2.54 -23.68 18.20
CA ARG A 157 1.24 -23.04 17.89
C ARG A 157 0.27 -24.08 17.33
N PRO A 158 -1.02 -24.05 17.72
CA PRO A 158 -2.03 -24.92 17.12
C PRO A 158 -2.32 -24.53 15.66
N PRO A 159 -2.72 -25.50 14.80
CA PRO A 159 -3.03 -25.24 13.40
C PRO A 159 -4.34 -24.44 13.25
N ARG A 160 -4.38 -23.56 12.25
CA ARG A 160 -5.59 -22.84 11.83
C ARG A 160 -6.54 -23.84 11.17
N THR A 161 -7.74 -23.99 11.73
CA THR A 161 -8.85 -24.70 11.09
C THR A 161 -9.30 -23.92 9.84
N ALA A 162 -9.43 -24.63 8.72
CA ALA A 162 -9.92 -24.09 7.46
C ALA A 162 -11.45 -23.91 7.53
N ALA A 163 -11.94 -22.77 7.04
CA ALA A 163 -13.37 -22.53 6.86
C ALA A 163 -13.92 -23.42 5.72
N PRO A 164 -15.12 -24.01 5.86
CA PRO A 164 -15.73 -24.80 4.79
C PRO A 164 -16.24 -23.89 3.67
N ALA A 165 -16.00 -24.31 2.42
CA ALA A 165 -16.48 -23.64 1.21
C ALA A 165 -18.02 -23.72 1.07
N PRO A 166 -18.68 -22.73 0.46
CA PRO A 166 -20.10 -22.80 0.16
C PRO A 166 -20.37 -23.84 -0.94
N LYS A 167 -21.40 -24.67 -0.73
CA LYS A 167 -21.87 -25.64 -1.72
C LYS A 167 -22.47 -24.94 -2.93
N ALA A 168 -22.27 -25.57 -4.09
CA ALA A 168 -22.87 -25.21 -5.38
C ALA A 168 -24.40 -25.30 -5.35
#